data_AF-A0AAE1Z6Y7-F1
#
_entry.id   AF-A0AAE1Z6Y7-F1
#
_cell.length_a   1.000
_cell.length_b   1.000
_cell.length_c   1.000
_cell.angle_alpha   90.00
_cell.angle_beta   90.00
_cell.angle_gamma   90.00
#
_symmetry.space_group_name_H-M   'P 1'
#
loop_
_entity.id
_entity.type
_entity.pdbx_description
1 polymer ?
#
loop_
_entity_poly.entity_id
_entity_poly.type
_entity_poly.pdbx_seq_one_letter_code
_entity_poly.pdbx_strand_id
1 'polypeptide(L)'
;MNSEGVHSSKPNSCNMLLDASQSTSSNDYLSENKVLKLKLLELSTLLQRDRIYFNQRLGATEYELEQCKKVNENLTDQQNVTIHKLQNEIETHRNHVAALKIDLEQSKQTIELKQEKIDQMEVYLAKLPTFEDYQETLNKASVYFYLIIYVGVFKRHFRLNKNKAERYNNLEAPKVMPIFVEDLKFELERYRVAFEQTKKLLEAETYRAEASETHQKLEQHKMNEYHARIEAEMTGIKASLSARRDEIQQLRKHISKLTIEKQELLTNLFEAHHALMNMITLWKSINGQLCHRLYEYIQENVNEIVRLSKQLNNLANGEKLNLSELLIQPKPLLLNDTIELNDNNDTVMNVSCLSLEEYDYLRHKDNTNNGGGGGDDDVSSDKNAWEASFHNIMNTASQLSNNINREQLHTSLDQLIKTRSLLLKLRQELANKYADHLGGKINCVVQ
;
A
#
# COMPACT_ATOMS: atom_id res chain seq x y z
N MET A 1 0.85 -98.86 -50.72
CA MET A 1 1.67 -99.73 -49.86
C MET A 1 0.92 -99.90 -48.54
N ASN A 2 0.52 -101.15 -48.27
CA ASN A 2 0.32 -101.86 -46.99
C ASN A 2 -0.31 -101.08 -45.81
N SER A 3 -1.56 -101.41 -45.43
CA SER A 3 -1.99 -102.46 -44.46
C SER A 3 -1.82 -101.95 -43.02
N GLU A 4 -2.76 -102.05 -42.07
CA GLU A 4 -3.73 -103.11 -41.75
C GLU A 4 -4.74 -102.64 -40.65
N GLY A 5 -5.88 -103.33 -40.53
CA GLY A 5 -6.50 -103.71 -39.22
C GLY A 5 -7.40 -102.69 -38.50
N VAL A 6 -8.70 -102.53 -38.79
CA VAL A 6 -9.87 -103.33 -38.32
C VAL A 6 -9.99 -103.47 -36.77
N HIS A 7 -10.95 -102.79 -36.13
CA HIS A 7 -12.19 -103.38 -35.57
C HIS A 7 -13.02 -102.38 -34.72
N SER A 8 -14.32 -102.55 -34.86
CA SER A 8 -15.46 -101.91 -34.20
C SER A 8 -15.48 -102.01 -32.68
N SER A 9 -15.92 -100.94 -32.00
CA SER A 9 -16.83 -101.03 -30.85
C SER A 9 -17.49 -99.68 -30.53
N LYS A 10 -18.80 -99.58 -30.76
CA LYS A 10 -19.70 -98.96 -29.77
C LYS A 10 -20.16 -100.10 -28.83
N PRO A 11 -20.58 -99.87 -27.58
CA PRO A 11 -20.99 -98.60 -26.96
C PRO A 11 -20.38 -98.35 -25.56
N ASN A 12 -20.42 -97.11 -25.06
CA ASN A 12 -20.85 -96.90 -23.67
C ASN A 12 -21.35 -95.47 -23.44
N SER A 13 -22.61 -95.43 -23.04
CA SER A 13 -23.30 -94.33 -22.39
C SER A 13 -22.61 -93.98 -21.07
N CYS A 14 -22.69 -92.70 -20.68
CA CYS A 14 -22.10 -92.05 -19.50
C CYS A 14 -20.74 -91.38 -19.74
N ASN A 15 -20.77 -90.14 -20.25
CA ASN A 15 -19.89 -89.02 -19.88
C ASN A 15 -20.15 -87.73 -20.71
N MET A 16 -21.24 -87.65 -21.49
CA MET A 16 -21.64 -86.41 -22.19
C MET A 16 -22.48 -85.46 -21.30
N LEU A 17 -22.11 -85.29 -20.03
CA LEU A 17 -22.89 -84.46 -19.12
C LEU A 17 -22.08 -83.70 -18.08
N LEU A 18 -20.88 -83.19 -18.42
CA LEU A 18 -20.14 -82.35 -17.47
C LEU A 18 -19.11 -81.33 -18.01
N ASP A 19 -19.09 -80.96 -19.30
CA ASP A 19 -18.10 -79.97 -19.79
C ASP A 19 -18.66 -78.81 -20.62
N ALA A 20 -19.97 -78.55 -20.59
CA ALA A 20 -20.57 -77.42 -21.34
C ALA A 20 -21.01 -76.24 -20.45
N SER A 21 -20.55 -76.17 -19.21
CA SER A 21 -20.99 -75.12 -18.29
C SER A 21 -19.91 -74.76 -17.27
N GLN A 22 -18.82 -74.13 -17.74
CA GLN A 22 -17.97 -73.21 -16.98
C GLN A 22 -16.78 -72.75 -17.87
N SER A 23 -16.95 -71.70 -18.67
CA SER A 23 -15.77 -70.98 -19.20
C SER A 23 -15.98 -69.51 -19.52
N THR A 24 -17.22 -68.99 -19.50
CA THR A 24 -17.47 -67.59 -19.89
C THR A 24 -17.30 -66.57 -18.76
N SER A 25 -17.35 -66.92 -17.47
CA SER A 25 -17.22 -65.89 -16.41
C SER A 25 -15.77 -65.53 -16.08
N SER A 26 -14.87 -66.52 -15.98
CA SER A 26 -13.49 -66.28 -15.54
C SER A 26 -12.67 -65.46 -16.53
N ASN A 27 -12.91 -65.65 -17.84
CA ASN A 27 -12.15 -64.97 -18.89
C ASN A 27 -12.54 -63.49 -19.03
N ASP A 28 -13.81 -63.16 -18.79
CA ASP A 28 -14.32 -61.79 -18.81
C ASP A 28 -13.79 -60.99 -17.62
N TYR A 29 -13.79 -61.55 -16.41
CA TYR A 29 -13.15 -60.93 -15.24
C TYR A 29 -11.63 -60.76 -15.41
N LEU A 30 -10.95 -61.71 -16.06
CA LEU A 30 -9.53 -61.60 -16.43
C LEU A 30 -9.28 -60.47 -17.43
N SER A 31 -10.20 -60.25 -18.37
CA SER A 31 -10.12 -59.17 -19.35
C SER A 31 -10.35 -57.79 -18.70
N GLU A 32 -11.34 -57.68 -17.81
CA GLU A 32 -11.64 -56.45 -17.07
C GLU A 32 -10.51 -56.10 -16.09
N ASN A 33 -9.95 -57.09 -15.40
CA ASN A 33 -8.79 -56.91 -14.52
C ASN A 33 -7.55 -56.42 -15.30
N LYS A 34 -7.34 -56.90 -16.53
CA LYS A 34 -6.28 -56.38 -17.42
C LYS A 34 -6.51 -54.91 -17.79
N VAL A 35 -7.74 -54.52 -18.12
CA VAL A 35 -8.09 -53.13 -18.45
C VAL A 35 -7.91 -52.21 -17.24
N LEU A 36 -8.34 -52.64 -16.05
CA LEU A 36 -8.16 -51.88 -14.81
C LEU A 36 -6.67 -51.71 -14.46
N LYS A 37 -5.86 -52.76 -14.61
CA LYS A 37 -4.39 -52.66 -14.45
C LYS A 37 -3.77 -51.67 -15.42
N LEU A 38 -4.24 -51.63 -16.66
CA LEU A 38 -3.77 -50.69 -17.68
C LEU A 38 -4.14 -49.25 -17.33
N LYS A 39 -5.38 -49.00 -16.90
CA LYS A 39 -5.81 -47.67 -16.42
C LYS A 39 -5.05 -47.23 -15.17
N LEU A 40 -4.76 -48.15 -14.26
CA LEU A 40 -4.02 -47.86 -13.03
C LEU A 40 -2.55 -47.53 -13.35
N LEU A 41 -1.97 -48.21 -14.34
CA LEU A 41 -0.64 -47.89 -14.86
C LEU A 41 -0.63 -46.51 -15.53
N GLU A 42 -1.64 -46.20 -16.36
CA GLU A 42 -1.78 -44.91 -17.03
C GLU A 42 -1.91 -43.75 -16.02
N LEU A 43 -2.81 -43.88 -15.04
CA LEU A 43 -2.95 -42.92 -13.94
C LEU A 43 -1.65 -42.76 -13.15
N SER A 44 -0.94 -43.86 -12.85
CA SER A 44 0.35 -43.80 -12.17
C SER A 44 1.41 -43.04 -12.98
N THR A 45 1.47 -43.25 -14.30
CA THR A 45 2.38 -42.50 -15.18
C THR A 45 2.03 -41.02 -15.29
N LEU A 46 0.73 -40.68 -15.28
CA LEU A 46 0.27 -39.30 -15.27
C LEU A 46 0.68 -38.60 -13.97
N LEU A 47 0.43 -39.25 -12.83
CA LEU A 47 0.82 -38.75 -11.50
C LEU A 47 2.34 -38.54 -11.38
N GLN A 48 3.13 -39.47 -11.93
CA GLN A 48 4.59 -39.35 -11.99
C GLN A 48 5.02 -38.13 -12.83
N ARG A 49 4.37 -37.89 -13.98
CA ARG A 49 4.65 -36.75 -14.86
C ARG A 49 4.28 -35.44 -14.17
N ASP A 50 3.12 -35.37 -13.54
CA ASP A 50 2.65 -34.19 -12.82
C ASP A 50 3.59 -33.86 -11.66
N ARG A 51 4.02 -34.86 -10.89
CA ARG A 51 5.00 -34.68 -9.82
C ARG A 51 6.32 -34.08 -10.33
N ILE A 52 6.83 -34.55 -11.47
CA ILE A 52 8.06 -34.01 -12.06
C ILE A 52 7.85 -32.56 -12.50
N TYR A 53 6.72 -32.26 -13.15
CA TYR A 53 6.38 -30.92 -13.58
C TYR A 53 6.26 -29.94 -12.40
N PHE A 54 5.57 -30.34 -11.33
CA PHE A 54 5.44 -29.53 -10.13
C PHE A 54 6.79 -29.29 -9.44
N ASN A 55 7.64 -30.32 -9.33
CA ASN A 55 8.97 -30.15 -8.74
C ASN A 55 9.85 -29.17 -9.55
N GLN A 56 9.78 -29.21 -10.88
CA GLN A 56 10.50 -28.26 -11.72
C GLN A 56 9.99 -26.84 -11.53
N ARG A 57 8.66 -26.67 -11.46
CA ARG A 57 8.04 -25.37 -11.24
C ARG A 57 8.33 -24.81 -9.86
N LEU A 58 8.30 -25.65 -8.82
CA LEU A 58 8.69 -25.31 -7.47
C LEU A 58 10.14 -24.84 -7.42
N GLY A 59 11.07 -25.59 -8.03
CA GLY A 59 12.49 -25.21 -8.08
C GLY A 59 12.73 -23.88 -8.82
N ALA A 60 11.97 -23.60 -9.88
CA ALA A 60 12.03 -22.32 -10.57
C ALA A 60 11.54 -21.17 -9.68
N THR A 61 10.43 -21.35 -8.98
CA THR A 61 9.90 -20.34 -8.05
C THR A 61 10.81 -20.12 -6.83
N GLU A 62 11.44 -21.17 -6.31
CA GLU A 62 12.42 -21.06 -5.22
C GLU A 62 13.65 -20.27 -5.67
N TYR A 63 14.13 -20.50 -6.90
CA TYR A 63 15.23 -19.72 -7.46
C TYR A 63 14.87 -18.24 -7.65
N GLU A 64 13.70 -17.94 -8.21
CA GLU A 64 13.22 -16.56 -8.36
C GLU A 64 13.06 -15.85 -7.01
N LEU A 65 12.55 -16.56 -6.00
CA LEU A 65 12.44 -16.05 -4.64
C LEU A 65 13.82 -15.72 -4.05
N GLU A 66 14.80 -16.60 -4.26
CA GLU A 66 16.16 -16.39 -3.75
C GLU A 66 16.87 -15.22 -4.45
N GLN A 67 16.64 -15.04 -5.76
CA GLN A 67 17.12 -13.84 -6.46
C GLN A 67 16.47 -12.57 -5.93
N CYS A 68 15.15 -12.59 -5.68
CA CYS A 68 14.45 -11.46 -5.09
C CYS A 68 15.01 -11.10 -3.70
N LYS A 69 15.26 -12.09 -2.84
CA LYS A 69 15.89 -11.86 -1.53
C LYS A 69 17.25 -11.18 -1.66
N LYS A 70 18.10 -11.67 -2.56
CA LYS A 70 19.44 -11.12 -2.78
C LYS A 70 19.40 -9.68 -3.30
N VAL A 71 18.47 -9.37 -4.20
CA VAL A 71 18.25 -7.99 -4.67
C VAL A 71 17.79 -7.09 -3.52
N ASN A 72 16.89 -7.59 -2.66
CA ASN A 72 16.36 -6.83 -1.53
C ASN A 72 17.43 -6.57 -0.45
N GLU A 73 18.31 -7.54 -0.19
CA GLU A 73 19.46 -7.38 0.69
C GLU A 73 20.42 -6.31 0.16
N ASN A 74 20.79 -6.38 -1.12
CA ASN A 74 21.64 -5.37 -1.76
C ASN A 74 21.02 -3.96 -1.71
N LEU A 75 19.70 -3.85 -1.93
CA LEU A 75 18.99 -2.57 -1.86
C LEU A 75 19.01 -2.00 -0.44
N THR A 76 18.82 -2.87 0.56
CA THR A 76 18.87 -2.51 1.98
C THR A 76 20.26 -2.00 2.35
N ASP A 77 21.32 -2.68 1.92
CA ASP A 77 22.69 -2.25 2.15
C ASP A 77 22.98 -0.89 1.50
N GLN A 78 22.53 -0.69 0.26
CA GLN A 78 22.69 0.59 -0.43
C GLN A 78 21.94 1.74 0.27
N GLN A 79 20.73 1.47 0.77
CA GLN A 79 19.96 2.44 1.56
C GLN A 79 20.67 2.78 2.86
N ASN A 80 21.20 1.78 3.58
CA ASN A 80 21.94 1.97 4.83
C ASN A 80 23.20 2.84 4.62
N VAL A 81 23.96 2.60 3.55
CA VAL A 81 25.12 3.44 3.19
C VAL A 81 24.68 4.90 2.94
N THR A 82 23.58 5.10 2.22
CA THR A 82 23.05 6.43 1.93
C THR A 82 22.59 7.15 3.19
N ILE A 83 21.90 6.44 4.09
CA ILE A 83 21.46 6.97 5.39
C ILE A 83 22.66 7.40 6.22
N HIS A 84 23.70 6.56 6.32
CA HIS A 84 24.92 6.92 7.07
C HIS A 84 25.63 8.14 6.48
N LYS A 85 25.68 8.28 5.15
CA LYS A 85 26.25 9.46 4.51
C LYS A 85 25.47 10.74 4.90
N LEU A 86 24.14 10.69 4.81
CA LEU A 86 23.28 11.82 5.17
C LEU A 86 23.38 12.16 6.67
N GLN A 87 23.49 11.15 7.54
CA GLN A 87 23.71 11.37 8.98
C GLN A 87 25.02 12.12 9.24
N ASN A 88 26.10 11.75 8.55
CA ASN A 88 27.39 12.44 8.67
C ASN A 88 27.33 13.89 8.14
N GLU A 89 26.62 14.13 7.04
CA GLU A 89 26.40 15.49 6.51
C GLU A 89 25.60 16.35 7.50
N ILE A 90 24.53 15.80 8.08
CA ILE A 90 23.73 16.48 9.13
C ILE A 90 24.60 16.84 10.33
N GLU A 91 25.45 15.92 10.80
CA GLU A 91 26.33 16.18 11.94
C GLU A 91 27.37 17.27 11.61
N THR A 92 27.90 17.26 10.38
CA THR A 92 28.82 18.30 9.91
C THR A 92 28.15 19.67 9.89
N HIS A 93 26.92 19.76 9.37
CA HIS A 93 26.15 21.01 9.39
C HIS A 93 25.82 21.46 10.81
N ARG A 94 25.48 20.53 11.71
CA ARG A 94 25.22 20.83 13.12
C ARG A 94 26.44 21.46 13.80
N ASN A 95 27.63 20.91 13.53
CA ASN A 95 28.89 21.46 14.03
C ASN A 95 29.19 22.84 13.45
N HIS A 96 28.92 23.06 12.17
CA HIS A 96 29.10 24.37 11.54
C HIS A 96 28.17 25.44 12.15
N VAL A 97 26.90 25.09 12.38
CA VAL A 97 25.94 25.98 13.06
C VAL A 97 26.39 26.29 14.49
N ALA A 98 26.93 25.32 15.21
CA ALA A 98 27.47 25.55 16.55
C ALA A 98 28.65 26.54 16.53
N ALA A 99 29.57 26.42 15.57
CA ALA A 99 30.69 27.35 15.40
C ALA A 99 30.19 28.77 15.08
N LEU A 100 29.29 28.92 14.11
CA LEU A 100 28.70 30.22 13.76
C LEU A 100 27.98 30.88 14.94
N LYS A 101 27.35 30.07 15.80
CA LYS A 101 26.69 30.59 17.01
C LYS A 101 27.70 31.16 18.01
N ILE A 102 28.87 30.54 18.14
CA ILE A 102 29.97 31.05 18.97
C ILE A 102 30.49 32.37 18.39
N ASP A 103 30.76 32.42 17.09
CA ASP A 103 31.26 33.63 16.42
C ASP A 103 30.27 34.80 16.52
N LEU A 104 28.97 34.51 16.37
CA LEU A 104 27.91 35.51 16.55
C LEU A 104 27.92 36.08 17.97
N GLU A 105 28.09 35.23 18.98
CA GLU A 105 28.12 35.66 20.37
C GLU A 105 29.36 36.50 20.69
N GLN A 106 30.51 36.13 20.15
CA GLN A 106 31.73 36.96 20.23
C GLN A 106 31.57 38.32 19.55
N SER A 107 30.91 38.35 18.39
CA SER A 107 30.61 39.60 17.69
C SER A 107 29.68 40.49 18.50
N LYS A 108 28.65 39.93 19.15
CA LYS A 108 27.76 40.69 20.04
C LYS A 108 28.52 41.33 21.21
N GLN A 109 29.35 40.57 21.90
CA GLN A 109 30.19 41.09 23.00
C GLN A 109 31.09 42.23 22.52
N THR A 110 31.66 42.11 21.31
CA THR A 110 32.50 43.16 20.71
C THR A 110 31.69 44.42 20.40
N ILE A 111 30.45 44.28 19.94
CA ILE A 111 29.54 45.42 19.68
C ILE A 111 29.17 46.11 20.99
N GLU A 112 28.80 45.36 22.04
CA GLU A 112 28.49 45.92 23.35
C GLU A 112 29.66 46.73 23.91
N LEU A 113 30.89 46.21 23.82
CA LEU A 113 32.10 46.89 24.30
C LEU A 113 32.40 48.16 23.49
N LYS A 114 32.13 48.16 22.18
CA LYS A 114 32.23 49.36 21.34
C LYS A 114 31.16 50.39 21.70
N GLN A 115 29.93 49.95 21.98
CA GLN A 115 28.84 50.83 22.40
C GLN A 115 29.16 51.51 23.73
N GLU A 116 29.64 50.74 24.72
CA GLU A 116 30.06 51.31 26.01
C GLU A 116 31.15 52.37 25.85
N LYS A 117 32.10 52.15 24.93
CA LYS A 117 33.13 53.15 24.63
C LYS A 117 32.56 54.42 23.97
N ILE A 118 31.57 54.27 23.09
CA ILE A 118 30.86 55.41 22.49
C ILE A 118 30.16 56.20 23.60
N ASP A 119 29.41 55.53 24.47
CA ASP A 119 28.70 56.16 25.58
C ASP A 119 29.67 56.92 26.50
N GLN A 120 30.83 56.32 26.81
CA GLN A 120 31.90 57.00 27.56
C GLN A 120 32.38 58.26 26.83
N MET A 121 32.64 58.18 25.52
CA MET A 121 33.05 59.34 24.72
C MET A 121 31.99 60.44 24.68
N GLU A 122 30.70 60.08 24.57
CA GLU A 122 29.59 61.03 24.62
C GLU A 122 29.54 61.77 25.96
N VAL A 123 29.73 61.05 27.08
CA VAL A 123 29.83 61.65 28.42
C VAL A 123 31.04 62.59 28.52
N TYR A 124 32.19 62.22 27.94
CA TYR A 124 33.36 63.10 27.90
C TYR A 124 33.11 64.36 27.07
N LEU A 125 32.49 64.23 25.90
CA LEU A 125 32.13 65.36 25.04
C LEU A 125 31.15 66.30 25.74
N ALA A 126 30.18 65.76 26.48
CA ALA A 126 29.23 66.57 27.27
C ALA A 126 29.90 67.33 28.43
N LYS A 127 31.06 66.89 28.91
CA LYS A 127 31.85 67.56 29.96
C LYS A 127 32.85 68.58 29.42
N LEU A 128 33.03 68.68 28.10
CA LEU A 128 33.90 69.70 27.54
C LEU A 128 33.26 71.08 27.74
N PRO A 129 34.03 72.11 28.12
CA PRO A 129 33.50 73.45 28.28
C PRO A 129 32.93 73.92 26.95
N THR A 130 31.70 74.43 26.99
CA THR A 130 31.06 74.96 25.80
C THR A 130 31.75 76.26 25.37
N PHE A 131 31.54 76.67 24.12
CA PHE A 131 32.10 77.93 23.62
C PHE A 131 31.70 79.13 24.49
N GLU A 132 30.49 79.12 25.05
CA GLU A 132 30.02 80.12 26.00
C GLU A 132 30.79 80.11 27.32
N ASP A 133 31.13 78.93 27.87
CA ASP A 133 31.97 78.81 29.07
C ASP A 133 33.38 79.38 28.85
N TYR A 134 33.96 79.11 27.67
CA TYR A 134 35.24 79.71 27.28
C TYR A 134 35.13 81.23 27.16
N GLN A 135 34.07 81.74 26.55
CA GLN A 135 33.84 83.18 26.38
C GLN A 135 33.61 83.88 27.73
N GLU A 136 32.91 83.26 28.67
CA GLU A 136 32.74 83.77 30.03
C GLU A 136 34.06 83.78 30.80
N THR A 137 34.87 82.73 30.66
CA THR A 137 36.21 82.65 31.27
C THR A 137 37.15 83.71 30.70
N LEU A 138 37.07 83.97 29.39
CA LEU A 138 37.86 84.99 28.71
C LEU A 138 37.41 86.40 29.09
N ASN A 139 36.10 86.62 29.25
CA ASN A 139 35.55 87.86 29.77
C ASN A 139 35.99 88.12 31.22
N LYS A 140 35.90 87.11 32.11
CA LYS A 140 36.43 87.17 33.48
C LYS A 140 37.93 87.48 33.49
N ALA A 141 38.71 86.80 32.66
CA ALA A 141 40.14 87.07 32.52
C ALA A 141 40.41 88.50 32.01
N SER A 142 39.61 89.02 31.08
CA SER A 142 39.72 90.40 30.62
C SER A 142 39.42 91.40 31.75
N VAL A 143 38.43 91.11 32.61
CA VAL A 143 38.11 91.95 33.78
C VAL A 143 39.27 91.93 34.77
N TYR A 144 39.87 90.77 35.04
CA TYR A 144 41.09 90.68 35.86
C TYR A 144 42.27 91.44 35.23
N PHE A 145 42.44 91.37 33.91
CA PHE A 145 43.48 92.09 33.19
C PHE A 145 43.26 93.61 33.27
N TYR A 146 42.02 94.07 33.08
CA TYR A 146 41.62 95.45 33.29
C TYR A 146 41.84 95.89 34.75
N LEU A 147 41.54 95.05 35.73
CA LEU A 147 41.78 95.34 37.15
C LEU A 147 43.29 95.46 37.47
N ILE A 148 44.12 94.59 36.89
CA ILE A 148 45.59 94.65 37.02
C ILE A 148 46.14 95.91 36.36
N ILE A 149 45.64 96.29 35.18
CA ILE A 149 46.00 97.56 34.53
C ILE A 149 45.52 98.73 35.37
N TYR A 150 44.30 98.70 35.91
CA TYR A 150 43.76 99.80 36.74
C TYR A 150 44.55 99.95 38.04
N VAL A 151 44.89 98.85 38.73
CA VAL A 151 45.75 98.86 39.94
C VAL A 151 47.18 99.26 39.58
N GLY A 152 47.71 98.84 38.44
CA GLY A 152 49.02 99.25 37.92
C GLY A 152 49.07 100.74 37.57
N VAL A 153 48.01 101.28 36.95
CA VAL A 153 47.83 102.70 36.65
C VAL A 153 47.61 103.49 37.93
N PHE A 154 46.83 103.02 38.90
CA PHE A 154 46.63 103.68 40.21
C PHE A 154 47.93 103.71 41.03
N LYS A 155 48.72 102.64 41.00
CA LYS A 155 50.06 102.54 41.62
C LYS A 155 51.11 103.41 40.91
N ARG A 156 50.93 103.67 39.61
CA ARG A 156 51.75 104.61 38.80
C ARG A 156 51.29 106.06 38.97
N HIS A 157 49.99 106.32 39.13
CA HIS A 157 49.40 107.63 39.39
C HIS A 157 49.75 108.16 40.80
N PHE A 158 49.89 107.28 41.80
CA PHE A 158 50.36 107.66 43.13
C PHE A 158 51.87 107.96 43.18
N ARG A 159 52.65 107.52 42.17
CA ARG A 159 54.11 107.73 42.10
C ARG A 159 54.55 108.86 41.17
N LEU A 160 53.64 109.46 40.40
CA LEU A 160 53.95 110.48 39.39
C LEU A 160 53.03 111.71 39.46
N ASN A 161 52.52 112.04 40.65
CA ASN A 161 51.88 113.34 40.92
C ASN A 161 52.87 114.35 41.54
N LYS A 162 54.06 114.43 40.95
CA LYS A 162 54.96 115.58 41.08
C LYS A 162 55.57 115.81 39.69
N ASN A 163 55.30 116.99 39.15
CA ASN A 163 55.81 117.57 37.91
C ASN A 163 54.96 117.30 36.65
N LYS A 164 53.96 118.17 36.49
CA LYS A 164 53.29 118.49 35.23
C LYS A 164 53.86 119.83 34.74
N ALA A 165 54.46 119.84 33.55
CA ALA A 165 54.75 120.96 32.66
C ALA A 165 55.67 120.35 31.57
N GLU A 166 55.51 120.49 30.27
CA GLU A 166 54.80 121.46 29.44
C GLU A 166 54.87 120.93 27.99
N ARG A 167 53.87 121.31 27.17
CA ARG A 167 53.99 121.74 25.75
C ARG A 167 54.22 120.73 24.60
N TYR A 168 53.18 120.73 23.74
CA TYR A 168 53.15 121.01 22.29
C TYR A 168 53.59 119.98 21.22
N ASN A 169 52.59 119.71 20.36
CA ASN A 169 52.57 119.83 18.88
C ASN A 169 52.79 118.63 17.94
N ASN A 170 51.96 118.68 16.88
CA ASN A 170 52.02 118.09 15.53
C ASN A 170 51.36 116.70 15.36
N LEU A 171 50.21 116.58 14.67
CA LEU A 171 50.05 116.56 13.20
C LEU A 171 51.05 115.61 12.52
N GLU A 172 50.63 114.37 12.30
CA GLU A 172 50.86 113.62 11.05
C GLU A 172 50.12 112.27 11.09
N ALA A 173 49.45 111.91 10.00
CA ALA A 173 48.81 110.61 9.81
C ALA A 173 49.86 109.48 9.94
N PRO A 174 49.54 108.33 10.57
CA PRO A 174 50.55 107.29 10.76
C PRO A 174 50.91 106.67 9.41
N LYS A 175 52.12 106.97 8.93
CA LYS A 175 52.78 106.21 7.87
C LYS A 175 52.89 104.76 8.35
N VAL A 176 52.10 103.88 7.73
CA VAL A 176 52.20 102.43 7.92
C VAL A 176 53.64 102.01 7.63
N MET A 177 54.27 101.34 8.60
CA MET A 177 55.66 100.89 8.53
C MET A 177 55.75 99.78 7.45
N PRO A 178 56.56 99.94 6.39
CA PRO A 178 56.59 99.01 5.25
C PRO A 178 56.84 97.55 5.64
N ILE A 179 57.64 97.32 6.69
CA ILE A 179 57.96 95.99 7.24
C ILE A 179 56.70 95.23 7.66
N PHE A 180 55.71 95.92 8.26
CA PHE A 180 54.47 95.29 8.72
C PHE A 180 53.56 94.88 7.55
N VAL A 181 53.63 95.59 6.42
CA VAL A 181 52.87 95.27 5.20
C VAL A 181 53.47 94.07 4.48
N GLU A 182 54.79 93.98 4.42
CA GLU A 182 55.51 92.84 3.83
C GLU A 182 55.37 91.56 4.68
N ASP A 183 55.42 91.66 6.01
CA ASP A 183 55.15 90.53 6.91
C ASP A 183 53.70 90.03 6.76
N LEU A 184 52.72 90.95 6.66
CA LEU A 184 51.33 90.56 6.41
C LEU A 184 51.16 89.87 5.06
N LYS A 185 51.86 90.32 4.01
CA LYS A 185 51.83 89.66 2.69
C LYS A 185 52.42 88.26 2.75
N PHE A 186 53.53 88.08 3.47
CA PHE A 186 54.15 86.77 3.63
C PHE A 186 53.25 85.81 4.42
N GLU A 187 52.61 86.29 5.48
CA GLU A 187 51.65 85.51 6.27
C GLU A 187 50.41 85.16 5.44
N LEU A 188 49.87 86.09 4.66
CA LEU A 188 48.75 85.87 3.74
C LEU A 188 49.07 84.80 2.70
N GLU A 189 50.28 84.82 2.11
CA GLU A 189 50.70 83.80 1.15
C GLU A 189 50.89 82.43 1.81
N ARG A 190 51.41 82.40 3.04
CA ARG A 190 51.51 81.16 3.84
C ARG A 190 50.13 80.56 4.12
N TYR A 191 49.15 81.39 4.48
CA TYR A 191 47.76 80.96 4.65
C TYR A 191 47.13 80.50 3.34
N ARG A 192 47.42 81.16 2.23
CA ARG A 192 46.92 80.77 0.90
C ARG A 192 47.44 79.39 0.48
N VAL A 193 48.73 79.12 0.68
CA VAL A 193 49.32 77.81 0.39
C VAL A 193 48.74 76.74 1.31
N ALA A 194 48.60 77.02 2.61
CA ALA A 194 47.99 76.10 3.56
C ALA A 194 46.52 75.79 3.19
N PHE A 195 45.74 76.81 2.83
CA PHE A 195 44.36 76.65 2.38
C PHE A 195 44.27 75.77 1.13
N GLU A 196 45.13 75.98 0.13
CA GLU A 196 45.12 75.18 -1.10
C GLU A 196 45.53 73.71 -0.83
N GLN A 197 46.45 73.49 0.12
CA GLN A 197 46.81 72.13 0.56
C GLN A 197 45.65 71.45 1.29
N THR A 198 44.97 72.15 2.21
CA THR A 198 43.82 71.59 2.94
C THR A 198 42.64 71.33 1.99
N LYS A 199 42.41 72.20 1.01
CA LYS A 199 41.40 71.99 -0.03
C LYS A 199 41.64 70.71 -0.83
N LYS A 200 42.88 70.47 -1.28
CA LYS A 200 43.23 69.21 -1.98
C LYS A 200 43.06 67.97 -1.09
N LEU A 201 43.36 68.10 0.20
CA LEU A 201 43.19 67.00 1.16
C LEU A 201 41.70 66.71 1.40
N LEU A 202 40.87 67.75 1.49
CA LEU A 202 39.42 67.61 1.59
C LEU A 202 38.81 66.99 0.34
N GLU A 203 39.23 67.43 -0.86
CA GLU A 203 38.80 66.82 -2.12
C GLU A 203 39.19 65.34 -2.18
N ALA A 204 40.42 64.99 -1.81
CA ALA A 204 40.88 63.61 -1.77
C ALA A 204 40.11 62.74 -0.76
N GLU A 205 39.75 63.29 0.41
CA GLU A 205 38.94 62.59 1.40
C GLU A 205 37.49 62.42 0.92
N THR A 206 36.94 63.42 0.23
CA THR A 206 35.59 63.35 -0.36
C THR A 206 35.52 62.25 -1.42
N TYR A 207 36.52 62.18 -2.32
CA TYR A 207 36.61 61.09 -3.30
C TYR A 207 36.76 59.72 -2.63
N ARG A 208 37.50 59.61 -1.52
CA ARG A 208 37.63 58.36 -0.77
C ARG A 208 36.31 57.96 -0.11
N ALA A 209 35.57 58.92 0.45
CA ALA A 209 34.27 58.69 1.04
C ALA A 209 33.25 58.23 0.00
N GLU A 210 33.19 58.87 -1.17
CA GLU A 210 32.33 58.46 -2.29
C GLU A 210 32.69 57.04 -2.81
N ALA A 211 33.99 56.72 -2.93
CA ALA A 211 34.43 55.38 -3.30
C ALA A 211 34.04 54.32 -2.25
N SER A 212 34.11 54.65 -0.95
CA SER A 212 33.67 53.76 0.12
C SER A 212 32.14 53.57 0.11
N GLU A 213 31.37 54.64 -0.13
CA GLU A 213 29.91 54.58 -0.19
C GLU A 213 29.44 53.73 -1.37
N THR A 214 30.05 53.91 -2.55
CA THR A 214 29.73 53.10 -3.74
C THR A 214 30.07 51.62 -3.53
N HIS A 215 31.20 51.32 -2.88
CA HIS A 215 31.56 49.96 -2.52
C HIS A 215 30.54 49.33 -1.54
N GLN A 216 30.16 50.07 -0.50
CA GLN A 216 29.16 49.61 0.46
C GLN A 216 27.79 49.35 -0.19
N LYS A 217 27.34 50.25 -1.09
CA LYS A 217 26.09 50.05 -1.84
C LYS A 217 26.15 48.81 -2.73
N LEU A 218 27.29 48.53 -3.35
CA LEU A 218 27.48 47.34 -4.18
C LEU A 218 27.43 46.06 -3.34
N GLU A 219 28.09 46.03 -2.19
CA GLU A 219 28.02 44.87 -1.27
C GLU A 219 26.61 44.66 -0.74
N GLN A 220 25.92 45.74 -0.35
CA GLN A 220 24.52 45.67 0.08
C GLN A 220 23.61 45.12 -1.02
N HIS A 221 23.80 45.54 -2.28
CA HIS A 221 23.05 45.01 -3.41
C HIS A 221 23.28 43.50 -3.56
N LYS A 222 24.53 43.03 -3.51
CA LYS A 222 24.86 41.60 -3.61
C LYS A 222 24.22 40.77 -2.49
N MET A 223 24.25 41.29 -1.26
CA MET A 223 23.61 40.62 -0.13
C MET A 223 22.09 40.56 -0.28
N ASN A 224 21.46 41.65 -0.73
CA ASN A 224 20.02 41.69 -0.97
C ASN A 224 19.59 40.72 -2.07
N GLU A 225 20.36 40.63 -3.17
CA GLU A 225 20.09 39.68 -4.26
C GLU A 225 20.20 38.23 -3.77
N TYR A 226 21.22 37.93 -2.95
CA TYR A 226 21.37 36.62 -2.32
C TYR A 226 20.20 36.29 -1.38
N HIS A 227 19.76 37.24 -0.55
CA HIS A 227 18.59 37.09 0.30
C HIS A 227 17.31 36.81 -0.51
N ALA A 228 17.06 37.59 -1.57
CA ALA A 228 15.89 37.39 -2.42
C ALA A 228 15.88 36.01 -3.08
N ARG A 229 17.06 35.50 -3.49
CA ARG A 229 17.20 34.15 -4.05
C ARG A 229 16.85 33.07 -3.03
N ILE A 230 17.39 33.17 -1.81
CA ILE A 230 17.08 32.22 -0.74
C ILE A 230 15.60 32.26 -0.39
N GLU A 231 14.99 33.44 -0.29
CA GLU A 231 13.56 33.56 0.01
C GLU A 231 12.69 32.90 -1.07
N ALA A 232 13.05 33.06 -2.35
CA ALA A 232 12.37 32.39 -3.45
C ALA A 232 12.51 30.86 -3.37
N GLU A 233 13.73 30.36 -3.12
CA GLU A 233 13.99 28.92 -2.94
C GLU A 233 13.21 28.34 -1.74
N MET A 234 13.24 29.04 -0.60
CA MET A 234 12.51 28.64 0.60
C MET A 234 10.99 28.62 0.38
N THR A 235 10.47 29.59 -0.38
CA THR A 235 9.05 29.62 -0.76
C THR A 235 8.69 28.44 -1.65
N GLY A 236 9.54 28.09 -2.62
CA GLY A 236 9.37 26.90 -3.48
C GLY A 236 9.40 25.59 -2.69
N ILE A 237 10.33 25.46 -1.74
CA ILE A 237 10.40 24.30 -0.84
C ILE A 237 9.13 24.22 0.03
N LYS A 238 8.68 25.34 0.59
CA LYS A 238 7.48 25.39 1.43
C LYS A 238 6.21 24.97 0.67
N ALA A 239 6.06 25.44 -0.58
CA ALA A 239 4.96 25.03 -1.45
C ALA A 239 5.01 23.52 -1.76
N SER A 240 6.20 23.01 -2.11
CA SER A 240 6.41 21.58 -2.38
C SER A 240 6.11 20.70 -1.16
N LEU A 241 6.51 21.14 0.04
CA LEU A 241 6.25 20.44 1.29
C LEU A 241 4.76 20.44 1.63
N SER A 242 4.05 21.54 1.36
CA SER A 242 2.59 21.60 1.51
C SER A 242 1.90 20.60 0.59
N ALA A 243 2.26 20.59 -0.71
CA ALA A 243 1.67 19.66 -1.68
C ALA A 243 1.89 18.18 -1.28
N ARG A 244 3.11 17.83 -0.84
CA ARG A 244 3.41 16.48 -0.34
C ARG A 244 2.63 16.14 0.94
N ARG A 245 2.38 17.13 1.81
CA ARG A 245 1.58 16.92 3.03
C ARG A 245 0.13 16.59 2.68
N ASP A 246 -0.43 17.25 1.67
CA ASP A 246 -1.78 16.99 1.18
C ASP A 246 -1.88 15.60 0.54
N GLU A 247 -0.88 15.19 -0.25
CA GLU A 247 -0.79 13.85 -0.83
C GLU A 247 -0.72 12.76 0.26
N ILE A 248 0.11 12.95 1.29
CA ILE A 248 0.18 12.04 2.45
C ILE A 248 -1.18 11.95 3.14
N GLN A 249 -1.92 13.05 3.27
CA GLN A 249 -3.25 13.06 3.87
C GLN A 249 -4.27 12.29 3.01
N GLN A 250 -4.21 12.43 1.68
CA GLN A 250 -5.04 11.66 0.77
C GLN A 250 -4.75 10.16 0.85
N LEU A 251 -3.47 9.78 0.85
CA LEU A 251 -3.05 8.38 1.00
C LEU A 251 -3.54 7.79 2.33
N ARG A 252 -3.43 8.53 3.43
CA ARG A 252 -3.97 8.09 4.73
C ARG A 252 -5.47 7.83 4.68
N LYS A 253 -6.24 8.73 4.07
CA LYS A 253 -7.69 8.54 3.89
C LYS A 253 -8.00 7.30 3.05
N HIS A 254 -7.24 7.08 1.97
CA HIS A 254 -7.41 5.91 1.11
C HIS A 254 -7.10 4.60 1.86
N ILE A 255 -6.01 4.56 2.62
CA ILE A 255 -5.65 3.41 3.47
C ILE A 255 -6.76 3.13 4.51
N SER A 256 -7.31 4.17 5.15
CA SER A 256 -8.43 3.99 6.08
C SER A 256 -9.66 3.39 5.38
N LYS A 257 -9.99 3.84 4.17
CA LYS A 257 -11.09 3.27 3.37
C LYS A 257 -10.86 1.79 3.06
N LEU A 258 -9.68 1.44 2.55
CA LEU A 258 -9.31 0.04 2.25
C LEU A 258 -9.33 -0.84 3.50
N THR A 259 -8.97 -0.29 4.66
CA THR A 259 -9.00 -1.03 5.93
C THR A 259 -10.44 -1.36 6.33
N ILE A 260 -11.38 -0.44 6.13
CA ILE A 260 -12.81 -0.68 6.37
C ILE A 260 -13.34 -1.73 5.41
N GLU A 261 -13.07 -1.58 4.10
CA GLU A 261 -13.49 -2.55 3.08
C GLU A 261 -12.93 -3.95 3.36
N LYS A 262 -11.66 -4.06 3.80
CA LYS A 262 -11.05 -5.33 4.23
C LYS A 262 -11.80 -5.94 5.41
N GLN A 263 -12.16 -5.14 6.41
CA GLN A 263 -12.85 -5.65 7.61
C GLN A 263 -14.27 -6.12 7.28
N GLU A 264 -14.96 -5.43 6.38
CA GLU A 264 -16.28 -5.82 5.88
C GLU A 264 -16.20 -7.15 5.12
N LEU A 265 -15.26 -7.28 4.17
CA LEU A 265 -15.04 -8.52 3.44
C LEU A 265 -14.69 -9.70 4.35
N LEU A 266 -13.87 -9.47 5.38
CA LEU A 266 -13.51 -10.49 6.35
C LEU A 266 -14.73 -10.94 7.16
N THR A 267 -15.60 -10.00 7.54
CA THR A 267 -16.84 -10.31 8.27
C THR A 267 -17.78 -11.14 7.40
N ASN A 268 -17.98 -10.74 6.14
CA ASN A 268 -18.78 -11.48 5.17
C ASN A 268 -18.22 -12.90 4.94
N LEU A 269 -16.90 -13.05 4.86
CA LEU A 269 -16.25 -14.35 4.71
C LEU A 269 -16.49 -15.26 5.93
N PHE A 270 -16.43 -14.72 7.15
CA PHE A 270 -16.69 -15.51 8.36
C PHE A 270 -18.15 -15.94 8.45
N GLU A 271 -19.10 -15.04 8.15
CA GLU A 271 -20.52 -15.38 8.08
C GLU A 271 -20.77 -16.47 7.04
N ALA A 272 -20.15 -16.33 5.87
CA ALA A 272 -20.22 -17.31 4.79
C ALA A 272 -19.69 -18.69 5.20
N HIS A 273 -18.52 -18.71 5.83
CA HIS A 273 -17.90 -19.93 6.32
C HIS A 273 -18.78 -20.61 7.38
N HIS A 274 -19.27 -19.85 8.36
CA HIS A 274 -20.14 -20.39 9.41
C HIS A 274 -21.40 -21.02 8.81
N ALA A 275 -21.98 -20.36 7.82
CA ALA A 275 -23.18 -20.85 7.17
C ALA A 275 -22.94 -22.09 6.31
N LEU A 276 -21.84 -22.12 5.55
CA LEU A 276 -21.44 -23.31 4.81
C LEU A 276 -21.22 -24.48 5.77
N MET A 277 -20.57 -24.24 6.91
CA MET A 277 -20.42 -25.25 7.95
C MET A 277 -21.77 -25.74 8.48
N ASN A 278 -22.72 -24.83 8.74
CA ASN A 278 -24.08 -25.21 9.12
C ASN A 278 -24.79 -26.03 8.03
N MET A 279 -24.60 -25.70 6.75
CA MET A 279 -25.17 -26.47 5.65
C MET A 279 -24.53 -27.85 5.51
N ILE A 280 -23.21 -27.95 5.70
CA ILE A 280 -22.50 -29.23 5.71
C ILE A 280 -22.97 -30.09 6.88
N THR A 281 -23.15 -29.52 8.08
CA THR A 281 -23.65 -30.28 9.24
C THR A 281 -25.09 -30.74 9.02
N LEU A 282 -25.96 -29.88 8.45
CA LEU A 282 -27.32 -30.27 8.06
C LEU A 282 -27.33 -31.36 6.99
N TRP A 283 -26.47 -31.29 5.97
CA TRP A 283 -26.35 -32.32 4.94
C TRP A 283 -25.86 -33.65 5.52
N LYS A 284 -24.89 -33.60 6.43
CA LYS A 284 -24.37 -34.78 7.15
C LYS A 284 -25.35 -35.35 8.17
N SER A 285 -26.34 -34.56 8.61
CA SER A 285 -27.35 -35.00 9.57
C SER A 285 -28.19 -36.16 9.03
N ILE A 286 -28.84 -36.89 9.93
CA ILE A 286 -29.73 -38.01 9.59
C ILE A 286 -30.81 -37.56 8.59
N ASN A 287 -31.38 -36.37 8.79
CA ASN A 287 -32.39 -35.82 7.90
C ASN A 287 -31.82 -35.47 6.51
N GLY A 288 -30.61 -34.91 6.45
CA GLY A 288 -29.92 -34.60 5.18
C GLY A 288 -29.60 -35.85 4.38
N GLN A 289 -29.09 -36.90 5.03
CA GLN A 289 -28.85 -38.21 4.43
C GLN A 289 -30.16 -38.84 3.93
N LEU A 290 -31.25 -38.68 4.69
CA LEU A 290 -32.54 -39.22 4.32
C LEU A 290 -33.16 -38.47 3.12
N CYS A 291 -33.02 -37.14 3.06
CA CYS A 291 -33.37 -36.34 1.88
C CYS A 291 -32.56 -36.76 0.64
N HIS A 292 -31.27 -37.00 0.79
CA HIS A 292 -30.41 -37.45 -0.32
C HIS A 292 -30.87 -38.82 -0.85
N ARG A 293 -31.12 -39.79 0.04
CA ARG A 293 -31.67 -41.10 -0.33
C ARG A 293 -33.05 -40.99 -0.99
N LEU A 294 -33.93 -40.14 -0.47
CA LEU A 294 -35.24 -39.88 -1.07
C LEU A 294 -35.10 -39.37 -2.50
N TYR A 295 -34.18 -38.44 -2.74
CA TYR A 295 -33.90 -37.92 -4.08
C TYR A 295 -33.43 -39.03 -5.03
N GLU A 296 -32.46 -39.85 -4.62
CA GLU A 296 -32.00 -40.99 -5.41
C GLU A 296 -33.15 -41.96 -5.73
N TYR A 297 -34.00 -42.27 -4.74
CA TYR A 297 -35.15 -43.15 -4.94
C TYR A 297 -36.22 -42.57 -5.86
N ILE A 298 -36.50 -41.26 -5.76
CA ILE A 298 -37.40 -40.57 -6.71
C ILE A 298 -36.81 -40.68 -8.12
N GLN A 299 -35.53 -40.37 -8.29
CA GLN A 299 -34.86 -40.40 -9.59
C GLN A 299 -34.90 -41.81 -10.22
N GLU A 300 -34.62 -42.85 -9.44
CA GLU A 300 -34.68 -44.24 -9.90
C GLU A 300 -36.11 -44.68 -10.25
N ASN A 301 -37.11 -44.25 -9.48
CA ASN A 301 -38.51 -44.53 -9.77
C ASN A 301 -38.99 -43.82 -11.03
N VAL A 302 -38.63 -42.55 -11.22
CA VAL A 302 -38.95 -41.79 -12.43
C VAL A 302 -38.32 -42.43 -13.66
N ASN A 303 -37.04 -42.83 -13.58
CA ASN A 303 -36.37 -43.53 -14.67
C ASN A 303 -37.07 -44.84 -15.04
N GLU A 304 -37.53 -45.61 -14.05
CA GLU A 304 -38.27 -46.84 -14.29
C GLU A 304 -39.66 -46.58 -14.89
N ILE A 305 -40.38 -45.56 -14.43
CA ILE A 305 -41.66 -45.13 -15.03
C ILE A 305 -41.48 -44.74 -16.49
N VAL A 306 -40.46 -43.95 -16.81
CA VAL A 306 -40.15 -43.54 -18.19
C VAL A 306 -39.85 -44.76 -19.05
N ARG A 307 -39.06 -45.72 -18.53
CA ARG A 307 -38.72 -46.96 -19.24
C ARG A 307 -39.95 -47.83 -19.49
N LEU A 308 -40.77 -48.08 -18.48
CA LEU A 308 -42.01 -48.87 -18.61
C LEU A 308 -43.01 -48.19 -19.54
N SER A 309 -43.13 -46.86 -19.48
CA SER A 309 -44.02 -46.09 -20.36
C SER A 309 -43.59 -46.21 -21.82
N LYS A 310 -42.27 -46.17 -22.09
CA LYS A 310 -41.72 -46.38 -23.44
C LYS A 310 -42.03 -47.78 -23.96
N GLN A 311 -41.84 -48.82 -23.15
CA GLN A 311 -42.14 -50.20 -23.53
C GLN A 311 -43.64 -50.43 -23.75
N LEU A 312 -44.50 -49.83 -22.92
CA LEU A 312 -45.95 -49.89 -23.08
C LEU A 312 -46.41 -49.20 -24.38
N ASN A 313 -45.81 -48.05 -24.71
CA ASN A 313 -46.09 -47.35 -25.96
C ASN A 313 -45.67 -48.17 -27.18
N ASN A 314 -44.50 -48.81 -27.14
CA ASN A 314 -44.05 -49.71 -28.20
C ASN A 314 -45.02 -50.89 -28.40
N LEU A 315 -45.51 -51.49 -27.30
CA LEU A 315 -46.51 -52.56 -27.36
C LEU A 315 -47.84 -52.06 -27.97
N ALA A 316 -48.31 -50.87 -27.59
CA ALA A 316 -49.52 -50.27 -28.14
C ALA A 316 -49.41 -49.98 -29.65
N ASN A 317 -48.20 -49.66 -30.13
CA ASN A 317 -47.90 -49.45 -31.55
C ASN A 317 -47.61 -50.75 -32.32
N GLY A 318 -47.72 -51.92 -31.67
CA GLY A 318 -47.48 -53.23 -32.29
C GLY A 318 -46.01 -53.60 -32.50
N GLU A 319 -45.09 -52.86 -31.90
CA GLU A 319 -43.65 -53.15 -31.96
C GLU A 319 -43.24 -54.22 -30.94
N LYS A 320 -42.16 -54.96 -31.23
CA LYS A 320 -41.62 -55.96 -30.32
C LYS A 320 -41.02 -55.30 -29.07
N LEU A 321 -41.34 -55.86 -27.90
CA LEU A 321 -40.77 -55.41 -26.63
C LEU A 321 -39.26 -55.67 -26.60
N ASN A 322 -38.52 -54.71 -26.05
CA ASN A 322 -37.08 -54.88 -25.84
C ASN A 322 -36.85 -55.74 -24.59
N LEU A 323 -36.74 -57.05 -24.78
CA LEU A 323 -36.49 -58.04 -23.73
C LEU A 323 -35.25 -57.71 -22.88
N SER A 324 -34.18 -57.18 -23.48
CA SER A 324 -32.98 -56.78 -22.74
C SER A 324 -33.29 -55.67 -21.72
N GLU A 325 -34.20 -54.76 -22.05
CA GLU A 325 -34.59 -53.69 -21.14
C GLU A 325 -35.55 -54.17 -20.05
N LEU A 326 -36.36 -55.19 -20.32
CA LEU A 326 -37.28 -55.78 -19.35
C LEU A 326 -36.60 -56.76 -18.38
N LEU A 327 -35.52 -57.40 -18.80
CA LEU A 327 -34.81 -58.42 -18.00
C LEU A 327 -33.73 -57.83 -17.08
N ILE A 328 -33.14 -56.67 -17.40
CA ILE A 328 -32.13 -56.03 -16.52
C ILE A 328 -32.83 -55.43 -15.29
N GLN A 329 -32.75 -56.11 -14.15
CA GLN A 329 -33.38 -55.63 -12.91
C GLN A 329 -33.03 -54.17 -12.64
N PRO A 330 -34.02 -53.35 -12.27
CA PRO A 330 -33.70 -51.99 -11.89
C PRO A 330 -32.92 -52.06 -10.57
N LYS A 331 -31.95 -51.14 -10.40
CA LYS A 331 -30.95 -51.18 -9.33
C LYS A 331 -31.61 -51.56 -7.98
N PRO A 332 -31.09 -52.57 -7.26
CA PRO A 332 -31.69 -52.99 -6.00
C PRO A 332 -31.57 -51.84 -5.01
N LEU A 333 -32.70 -51.50 -4.38
CA LEU A 333 -32.69 -50.55 -3.27
C LEU A 333 -31.90 -51.23 -2.15
N LEU A 334 -30.66 -50.80 -1.92
CA LEU A 334 -29.87 -51.25 -0.77
C LEU A 334 -30.52 -50.69 0.49
N LEU A 335 -31.50 -51.44 1.00
CA LEU A 335 -32.06 -51.25 2.33
C LEU A 335 -31.13 -51.94 3.35
N ASN A 336 -29.83 -51.65 3.30
CA ASN A 336 -28.93 -52.11 4.34
C ASN A 336 -28.99 -51.14 5.51
N ASP A 337 -29.31 -51.76 6.63
CA ASP A 337 -29.32 -51.27 7.99
C ASP A 337 -30.49 -50.33 8.32
N THR A 338 -31.48 -50.97 8.94
CA THR A 338 -32.12 -50.46 10.15
C THR A 338 -31.30 -49.33 10.75
N ILE A 339 -31.96 -48.20 10.82
CA ILE A 339 -31.66 -47.12 11.73
C ILE A 339 -31.64 -47.73 13.15
N GLU A 340 -30.53 -48.34 13.56
CA GLU A 340 -30.13 -48.33 14.96
C GLU A 340 -29.68 -46.89 15.22
N LEU A 341 -30.66 -46.03 15.56
CA LEU A 341 -30.42 -44.80 16.29
C LEU A 341 -29.85 -45.20 17.65
N ASN A 342 -28.54 -45.46 17.69
CA ASN A 342 -27.82 -45.38 18.93
C ASN A 342 -27.50 -43.89 19.11
N ASP A 343 -28.32 -43.20 19.89
CA ASP A 343 -28.24 -41.75 20.20
C ASP A 343 -26.93 -41.34 20.90
N ASN A 344 -25.91 -42.19 20.98
CA ASN A 344 -24.74 -41.98 21.83
C ASN A 344 -23.36 -42.30 21.22
N ASN A 345 -23.22 -42.52 19.90
CA ASN A 345 -21.88 -42.72 19.34
C ASN A 345 -21.44 -41.56 18.44
N ASP A 346 -20.54 -40.75 19.00
CA ASP A 346 -19.52 -39.91 18.36
C ASP A 346 -18.60 -40.73 17.44
N THR A 347 -19.17 -41.44 16.47
CA THR A 347 -18.41 -42.00 15.36
C THR A 347 -18.19 -40.89 14.35
N VAL A 348 -17.13 -40.12 14.61
CA VAL A 348 -16.48 -39.22 13.66
C VAL A 348 -16.13 -40.03 12.42
N MET A 349 -17.04 -40.10 11.45
CA MET A 349 -16.72 -40.44 10.07
C MET A 349 -15.85 -39.31 9.55
N ASN A 350 -14.55 -39.53 9.66
CA ASN A 350 -13.49 -38.65 9.20
C ASN A 350 -13.49 -38.61 7.67
N VAL A 351 -14.41 -37.83 7.10
CA VAL A 351 -14.20 -37.26 5.77
C VAL A 351 -13.23 -36.12 6.01
N SER A 352 -11.95 -36.38 5.77
CA SER A 352 -10.93 -35.34 5.75
C SER A 352 -11.43 -34.22 4.84
N CYS A 353 -11.82 -33.09 5.44
CA CYS A 353 -11.85 -31.83 4.72
C CYS A 353 -10.42 -31.65 4.22
N LEU A 354 -10.22 -31.82 2.92
CA LEU A 354 -9.01 -31.40 2.26
C LEU A 354 -8.74 -29.97 2.70
N SER A 355 -7.57 -29.76 3.27
CA SER A 355 -7.05 -28.43 3.57
C SER A 355 -7.23 -27.57 2.34
N LEU A 356 -7.66 -26.34 2.58
CA LEU A 356 -7.77 -25.28 1.61
C LEU A 356 -6.35 -24.91 1.12
N GLU A 357 -5.77 -25.75 0.27
CA GLU A 357 -4.63 -25.40 -0.56
C GLU A 357 -5.18 -24.68 -1.79
N GLU A 358 -4.82 -23.39 -1.87
CA GLU A 358 -4.79 -22.51 -3.03
C GLU A 358 -5.61 -22.96 -4.24
N TYR A 359 -6.83 -22.42 -4.33
CA TYR A 359 -7.48 -22.25 -5.64
C TYR A 359 -7.15 -20.87 -6.19
N ASP A 360 -6.06 -20.84 -6.95
CA ASP A 360 -5.73 -19.76 -7.87
C ASP A 360 -6.40 -20.09 -9.21
N TYR A 361 -7.60 -19.51 -9.43
CA TYR A 361 -8.28 -19.57 -10.73
C TYR A 361 -8.99 -18.25 -11.03
N LEU A 362 -8.23 -17.27 -11.49
CA LEU A 362 -8.73 -16.20 -12.36
C LEU A 362 -7.65 -15.86 -13.39
N ARG A 363 -7.72 -16.52 -14.54
CA ARG A 363 -7.14 -15.97 -15.77
C ARG A 363 -8.02 -16.33 -16.97
N HIS A 364 -9.20 -15.73 -17.03
CA HIS A 364 -9.85 -15.53 -18.31
C HIS A 364 -9.18 -14.35 -19.01
N LYS A 365 -8.81 -14.60 -20.26
CA LYS A 365 -8.19 -13.67 -21.21
C LYS A 365 -8.98 -12.36 -21.31
N ASP A 366 -8.33 -11.26 -20.92
CA ASP A 366 -8.57 -9.98 -21.59
C ASP A 366 -7.61 -9.88 -22.76
N ASN A 367 -8.18 -9.95 -23.96
CA ASN A 367 -7.47 -9.63 -25.18
C ASN A 367 -8.42 -8.87 -26.11
N THR A 368 -8.52 -7.55 -25.91
CA THR A 368 -8.93 -6.62 -26.96
C THR A 368 -8.22 -5.27 -26.75
N ASN A 369 -7.18 -5.05 -27.55
CA ASN A 369 -6.79 -3.70 -27.94
C ASN A 369 -7.85 -3.15 -28.92
N ASN A 370 -8.46 -2.01 -28.61
CA ASN A 370 -8.39 -0.79 -29.42
C ASN A 370 -9.37 0.29 -28.96
N GLY A 371 -8.90 1.53 -29.00
CA GLY A 371 -9.70 2.69 -29.41
C GLY A 371 -10.31 3.49 -28.27
N GLY A 372 -9.84 4.72 -28.12
CA GLY A 372 -10.32 5.65 -27.11
C GLY A 372 -11.74 6.18 -27.31
N GLY A 373 -12.22 6.85 -26.28
CA GLY A 373 -13.48 7.59 -26.27
C GLY A 373 -13.92 7.76 -24.82
N GLY A 374 -13.89 8.99 -24.32
CA GLY A 374 -14.38 9.31 -22.98
C GLY A 374 -15.89 9.09 -22.85
N GLY A 375 -16.32 8.87 -21.61
CA GLY A 375 -17.71 8.77 -21.22
C GLY A 375 -17.81 8.12 -19.85
N ASP A 376 -18.19 8.91 -18.85
CA ASP A 376 -18.74 8.42 -17.59
C ASP A 376 -19.85 7.40 -17.89
N ASP A 377 -19.84 6.24 -17.21
CA ASP A 377 -21.01 5.54 -16.64
C ASP A 377 -20.67 4.09 -16.23
N ASP A 378 -21.12 3.73 -15.03
CA ASP A 378 -21.39 2.38 -14.48
C ASP A 378 -20.28 1.30 -14.47
N VAL A 379 -19.54 1.22 -13.36
CA VAL A 379 -18.76 0.02 -12.94
C VAL A 379 -19.22 -0.49 -11.57
N SER A 380 -20.51 -0.38 -11.22
CA SER A 380 -21.07 -0.89 -9.95
C SER A 380 -21.97 -2.13 -10.07
N SER A 381 -22.13 -2.70 -11.27
CA SER A 381 -23.07 -3.82 -11.48
C SER A 381 -22.58 -5.17 -10.93
N ASP A 382 -21.28 -5.48 -11.03
CA ASP A 382 -20.82 -6.85 -10.77
C ASP A 382 -20.55 -7.16 -9.29
N LYS A 383 -20.21 -6.16 -8.47
CA LYS A 383 -19.91 -6.35 -7.03
C LYS A 383 -21.16 -6.81 -6.26
N ASN A 384 -22.32 -6.28 -6.63
CA ASN A 384 -23.60 -6.56 -5.96
C ASN A 384 -24.22 -7.90 -6.38
N ALA A 385 -23.85 -8.43 -7.55
CA ALA A 385 -24.46 -9.64 -8.10
C ALA A 385 -24.05 -10.90 -7.32
N TRP A 386 -22.76 -11.02 -6.96
CA TRP A 386 -22.30 -12.14 -6.17
C TRP A 386 -22.76 -12.06 -4.72
N GLU A 387 -22.74 -10.88 -4.09
CA GLU A 387 -23.25 -10.66 -2.74
C GLU A 387 -24.76 -10.97 -2.64
N ALA A 388 -25.56 -10.55 -3.63
CA ALA A 388 -26.98 -10.88 -3.69
C ALA A 388 -27.22 -12.38 -3.92
N SER A 389 -26.44 -13.02 -4.80
CA SER A 389 -26.51 -14.48 -5.00
C SER A 389 -26.12 -15.23 -3.73
N PHE A 390 -25.15 -14.71 -2.98
CA PHE A 390 -24.68 -15.29 -1.73
C PHE A 390 -25.73 -15.22 -0.64
N HIS A 391 -26.35 -14.05 -0.44
CA HIS A 391 -27.46 -13.89 0.51
C HIS A 391 -28.69 -14.75 0.15
N ASN A 392 -28.96 -14.98 -1.13
CA ASN A 392 -30.03 -15.90 -1.54
C ASN A 392 -29.72 -17.36 -1.17
N ILE A 393 -28.48 -17.82 -1.36
CA ILE A 393 -28.05 -19.17 -0.93
C ILE A 393 -28.19 -19.30 0.59
N MET A 394 -27.75 -18.27 1.32
CA MET A 394 -27.86 -18.17 2.78
C MET A 394 -29.29 -18.26 3.28
N ASN A 395 -30.20 -17.52 2.67
CA ASN A 395 -31.61 -17.52 3.06
C ASN A 395 -32.27 -18.86 2.73
N THR A 396 -31.96 -19.45 1.57
CA THR A 396 -32.47 -20.76 1.16
C THR A 396 -31.95 -21.87 2.08
N ALA A 397 -30.69 -21.79 2.50
CA ALA A 397 -30.05 -22.67 3.48
C ALA A 397 -30.78 -22.62 4.83
N SER A 398 -31.01 -21.43 5.37
CA SER A 398 -31.75 -21.25 6.63
C SER A 398 -33.20 -21.73 6.54
N GLN A 399 -33.87 -21.53 5.40
CA GLN A 399 -35.22 -22.03 5.16
C GLN A 399 -35.27 -23.57 5.09
N LEU A 400 -34.27 -24.21 4.46
CA LEU A 400 -34.18 -25.67 4.45
C LEU A 400 -33.95 -26.23 5.85
N SER A 401 -33.06 -25.60 6.63
CA SER A 401 -32.76 -26.02 8.01
C SER A 401 -34.00 -26.05 8.89
N ASN A 402 -34.90 -25.07 8.74
CA ASN A 402 -36.03 -24.88 9.65
C ASN A 402 -37.28 -25.67 9.25
N ASN A 403 -37.37 -26.18 8.00
CA ASN A 403 -38.60 -26.75 7.45
C ASN A 403 -38.57 -28.28 7.24
N ILE A 404 -37.47 -28.97 7.56
CA ILE A 404 -37.40 -30.42 7.37
C ILE A 404 -38.16 -31.14 8.50
N ASN A 405 -39.42 -31.47 8.25
CA ASN A 405 -40.21 -32.33 9.14
C ASN A 405 -39.84 -33.81 8.91
N ARG A 406 -39.17 -34.40 9.89
CA ARG A 406 -38.68 -35.79 9.87
C ARG A 406 -39.79 -36.82 9.63
N GLU A 407 -40.98 -36.63 10.21
CA GLU A 407 -42.10 -37.57 10.06
C GLU A 407 -42.65 -37.57 8.63
N GLN A 408 -42.70 -36.40 7.98
CA GLN A 408 -43.12 -36.28 6.59
C GLN A 408 -42.14 -36.95 5.64
N LEU A 409 -40.84 -36.85 5.91
CA LEU A 409 -39.81 -37.50 5.10
C LEU A 409 -39.87 -39.03 5.19
N HIS A 410 -40.04 -39.58 6.39
CA HIS A 410 -40.21 -41.03 6.57
C HIS A 410 -41.48 -41.54 5.88
N THR A 411 -42.60 -40.80 6.00
CA THR A 411 -43.86 -41.15 5.31
C THR A 411 -43.68 -41.15 3.79
N SER A 412 -42.94 -40.18 3.26
CA SER A 412 -42.64 -40.08 1.82
C SER A 412 -41.76 -41.25 1.35
N LEU A 413 -40.79 -41.67 2.18
CA LEU A 413 -39.94 -42.82 1.88
C LEU A 413 -40.74 -44.11 1.78
N ASP A 414 -41.65 -44.35 2.73
CA ASP A 414 -42.52 -45.52 2.72
C ASP A 414 -43.42 -45.56 1.48
N GLN A 415 -43.93 -44.40 1.06
CA GLN A 415 -44.72 -44.27 -0.17
C GLN A 415 -43.89 -44.59 -1.42
N LEU A 416 -42.63 -44.14 -1.48
CA LEU A 416 -41.71 -44.43 -2.59
C LEU A 416 -41.37 -45.92 -2.68
N ILE A 417 -41.15 -46.59 -1.55
CA ILE A 417 -40.90 -48.04 -1.49
C ILE A 417 -42.13 -48.83 -1.98
N LYS A 418 -43.33 -48.42 -1.56
CA LYS A 418 -44.59 -48.99 -2.06
C LYS A 418 -44.74 -48.79 -3.57
N THR A 419 -44.40 -47.59 -4.07
CA THR A 419 -44.46 -47.26 -5.50
C THR A 419 -43.48 -48.10 -6.31
N ARG A 420 -42.24 -48.27 -5.83
CA ARG A 420 -41.24 -49.16 -6.47
C ARG A 420 -41.74 -50.59 -6.56
N SER A 421 -42.34 -51.09 -5.48
CA SER A 421 -42.91 -52.43 -5.44
C SER A 421 -44.02 -52.63 -6.48
N LEU A 422 -44.84 -51.59 -6.71
CA LEU A 422 -45.86 -51.60 -7.76
C LEU A 422 -45.25 -51.57 -9.16
N LEU A 423 -44.22 -50.75 -9.40
CA LEU A 423 -43.52 -50.67 -10.69
C LEU A 423 -42.86 -52.02 -11.06
N LEU A 424 -42.25 -52.69 -10.09
CA LEU A 424 -41.69 -54.03 -10.28
C LEU A 424 -42.76 -55.07 -10.64
N LYS A 425 -43.95 -54.99 -10.03
CA LYS A 425 -45.09 -55.85 -10.39
C LYS A 425 -45.57 -55.56 -11.81
N LEU A 426 -45.74 -54.29 -12.18
CA LEU A 426 -46.15 -53.88 -13.53
C LEU A 426 -45.15 -54.36 -14.60
N ARG A 427 -43.85 -54.27 -14.30
CA ARG A 427 -42.80 -54.79 -15.15
C ARG A 427 -42.92 -56.30 -15.36
N GLN A 428 -43.12 -57.05 -14.27
CA GLN A 428 -43.29 -58.50 -14.33
C GLN A 428 -44.56 -58.89 -15.10
N GLU A 429 -45.65 -58.15 -14.94
CA GLU A 429 -46.89 -58.35 -15.70
C GLU A 429 -46.70 -58.08 -17.20
N LEU A 430 -45.97 -57.01 -17.56
CA LEU A 430 -45.67 -56.70 -18.95
C LEU A 430 -44.82 -57.80 -19.61
N ALA A 431 -43.85 -58.34 -18.86
CA ALA A 431 -43.03 -59.46 -19.32
C ALA A 431 -43.84 -60.74 -19.50
N ASN A 432 -44.72 -61.04 -18.55
CA ASN A 432 -45.58 -62.22 -18.61
C ASN A 432 -46.51 -62.15 -19.82
N LYS A 433 -47.15 -61.00 -20.07
CA LYS A 433 -48.00 -60.81 -21.26
C LYS A 433 -47.24 -61.00 -22.57
N TYR A 434 -46.00 -60.52 -22.64
CA TYR A 434 -45.16 -60.74 -23.81
C TYR A 434 -44.75 -62.22 -23.96
N ALA A 435 -44.49 -62.89 -22.85
CA ALA A 435 -44.17 -64.31 -22.82
C ALA A 435 -45.36 -65.17 -23.27
N ASP A 436 -46.58 -64.81 -22.86
CA ASP A 436 -47.82 -65.48 -23.26
C ASP A 436 -48.05 -65.36 -24.78
N HIS A 437 -47.72 -64.21 -25.38
CA HIS A 437 -47.69 -64.05 -26.84
C HIS A 437 -46.64 -64.93 -27.55
N LEU A 438 -45.63 -65.41 -26.83
CA LEU A 438 -44.54 -66.27 -27.33
C LEU A 438 -44.67 -67.74 -26.90
N GLY A 439 -45.69 -68.11 -26.12
CA GLY A 439 -45.98 -69.49 -25.69
C GLY A 439 -45.24 -69.98 -24.44
N GLY A 440 -44.78 -69.09 -23.55
CA GLY A 440 -44.11 -69.48 -22.28
C GLY A 440 -44.24 -68.43 -21.17
N LYS A 441 -43.70 -68.68 -19.96
CA LYS A 441 -43.62 -67.69 -18.86
C LYS A 441 -42.20 -67.12 -18.74
N ILE A 442 -42.04 -65.80 -18.74
CA ILE A 442 -40.75 -65.12 -18.51
C ILE A 442 -40.73 -64.56 -17.09
N ASN A 443 -39.85 -65.09 -16.24
CA ASN A 443 -39.66 -64.61 -14.88
C ASN A 443 -38.60 -63.50 -14.87
N CYS A 444 -38.96 -62.27 -14.49
CA CYS A 444 -38.06 -61.11 -14.51
C CYS A 444 -37.24 -60.97 -13.22
N VAL A 445 -37.36 -61.93 -12.31
CA VAL A 445 -36.68 -61.95 -11.01
C VAL A 445 -35.36 -62.74 -11.06
N VAL A 446 -34.92 -63.22 -12.23
CA VAL A 446 -33.73 -64.07 -12.34
C VAL A 446 -32.55 -63.31 -12.95
N GLN A 447 -31.55 -63.13 -12.08
CA GLN A 447 -30.17 -62.62 -12.23
C GLN A 447 -30.00 -61.10 -12.41
#